data_AF-A0A0Q4GVT1-F1
#
_entry.id   AF-A0A0Q4GVT1-F1
#
_cell.length_a   1.000
_cell.length_b   1.000
_cell.length_c   1.000
_cell.angle_alpha   90.00
_cell.angle_beta   90.00
_cell.angle_gamma   90.00
#
_symmetry.space_group_name_H-M   'P 1'
#
loop_
_entity.id
_entity.type
_entity.pdbx_description
1 polymer ?
#
loop_
_entity_poly.entity_id
_entity_poly.type
_entity_poly.pdbx_seq_one_letter_code
_entity_poly.pdbx_strand_id
1 'polypeptide(L)'
;MTPLQSEIRRLYLPLSARPEPAADGGAPAGSPPASPFFDADGRVRCMVMELARPPSWRLLGAVWQGVQAELELPAPAIAVSGTDGLQLWFSLTEPVAVAEAHAFLEGLRRRFLPEVTRSRLRLLPTADAAHPGRHAAPVPALQADGDNWSAFVASDLAPVFADTPWLDIPPSEDGQATLLRALAPTKRAAFDAGLQLLAAPPLPMPAPMPPPPAALPTPAPHALQQPAAGAPAAQDPRQFLLQVMNDATVPLPLRIDAAKALLPWPQREGGTPPPAG
;
A
#
# COMPACT_ATOMS: atom_id res chain seq x y z
N MET A 1 6.16 15.70 -30.12
CA MET A 1 6.08 15.08 -28.78
C MET A 1 4.69 15.37 -28.24
N THR A 2 3.89 14.36 -27.95
CA THR A 2 2.52 14.57 -27.44
C THR A 2 2.54 15.05 -25.98
N PRO A 3 1.45 15.62 -25.44
CA PRO A 3 1.38 16.03 -24.04
C PRO A 3 1.71 14.85 -23.10
N LEU A 4 1.16 13.68 -23.39
CA LEU A 4 1.42 12.45 -22.65
C LEU A 4 2.90 12.07 -22.65
N GLN A 5 3.55 12.04 -23.82
CA GLN A 5 4.98 11.76 -23.93
C GLN A 5 5.84 12.73 -23.12
N SER A 6 5.43 14.00 -23.04
CA SER A 6 6.12 15.02 -22.26
C SER A 6 6.03 14.76 -20.75
N GLU A 7 4.85 14.38 -20.25
CA GLU A 7 4.67 14.05 -18.83
C GLU A 7 5.39 12.74 -18.44
N ILE A 8 5.36 11.70 -19.30
CA ILE A 8 6.14 10.47 -19.09
C ILE A 8 7.63 10.77 -19.02
N ARG A 9 8.15 11.62 -19.91
CA ARG A 9 9.57 12.03 -19.89
C ARG A 9 9.91 12.81 -18.62
N ARG A 10 9.05 13.74 -18.21
CA ARG A 10 9.22 14.54 -16.99
C ARG A 10 9.35 13.64 -15.76
N LEU A 11 8.47 12.66 -15.64
CA LEU A 11 8.35 11.81 -14.45
C LEU A 11 9.30 10.61 -14.45
N TYR A 12 9.42 9.87 -15.55
CA TYR A 12 9.96 8.51 -15.50
C TYR A 12 11.23 8.28 -16.32
N LEU A 13 11.44 9.03 -17.40
CA LEU A 13 12.61 8.82 -18.26
C LEU A 13 13.86 9.52 -17.72
N PRO A 14 15.06 8.97 -17.97
CA PRO A 14 16.32 9.66 -17.69
C PRO A 14 16.37 11.06 -18.31
N LEU A 15 16.91 12.03 -17.57
CA LEU A 15 17.09 13.39 -18.09
C LEU A 15 18.18 13.45 -19.17
N SER A 16 19.16 12.55 -19.08
CA SER A 16 20.27 12.39 -20.04
C SER A 16 19.88 11.62 -21.31
N ALA A 17 18.62 11.17 -21.43
CA ALA A 17 18.12 10.57 -22.67
C ALA A 17 18.06 11.66 -23.75
N ARG A 18 19.20 11.91 -24.40
CA ARG A 18 19.23 12.46 -25.74
C ARG A 18 18.45 11.48 -26.62
N PRO A 19 17.62 11.95 -27.56
CA PRO A 19 17.16 11.09 -28.64
C PRO A 19 18.41 10.72 -29.43
N GLU A 20 19.05 9.61 -29.09
CA GLU A 20 20.03 9.00 -29.96
C GLU A 20 19.28 8.64 -31.25
N PRO A 21 19.73 9.11 -32.44
CA PRO A 21 19.21 8.58 -33.68
C PRO A 21 19.43 7.07 -33.63
N ALA A 22 18.43 6.29 -34.05
CA ALA A 22 18.49 4.84 -34.09
C ALA A 22 19.83 4.41 -34.71
N ALA A 23 20.78 4.01 -33.86
CA ALA A 23 22.01 3.44 -34.30
C ALA A 23 21.63 2.05 -34.80
N ASP A 24 21.61 1.89 -36.11
CA ASP A 24 21.73 0.61 -36.81
C ASP A 24 23.04 -0.04 -36.36
N GLY A 25 22.99 -0.68 -35.19
CA GLY A 25 24.05 -1.45 -34.59
C GLY A 25 23.42 -2.74 -34.13
N GLY A 26 23.41 -3.74 -35.02
CA GLY A 26 22.79 -5.03 -34.82
C GLY A 26 23.05 -5.61 -33.44
N ALA A 27 22.05 -5.54 -32.57
CA ALA A 27 22.03 -6.31 -31.35
C ALA A 27 21.96 -7.80 -31.73
N PRO A 28 22.72 -8.70 -31.05
CA PRO A 28 22.59 -10.13 -31.27
C PRO A 28 21.12 -10.54 -31.04
N ALA A 29 20.54 -11.24 -32.00
CA ALA A 29 19.18 -11.75 -31.94
C ALA A 29 19.02 -12.64 -30.70
N GLY A 30 18.32 -12.13 -29.68
CA GLY A 30 18.06 -12.87 -28.44
C GLY A 30 18.15 -12.06 -27.14
N SER A 31 18.75 -10.86 -27.15
CA SER A 31 18.72 -9.99 -25.97
C SER A 31 17.38 -9.24 -25.90
N PRO A 32 16.63 -9.30 -24.78
CA PRO A 32 15.44 -8.47 -24.62
C PRO A 32 15.84 -7.00 -24.74
N PRO A 33 15.00 -6.14 -25.35
CA PRO A 33 15.31 -4.73 -25.48
C PRO A 33 15.56 -4.13 -24.09
N ALA A 34 16.66 -3.39 -23.95
CA ALA A 34 16.97 -2.67 -22.72
C ALA A 34 15.81 -1.72 -22.39
N SER A 35 15.36 -1.74 -21.13
CA SER A 35 14.21 -0.91 -20.71
C SER A 35 14.55 0.58 -20.82
N PRO A 36 13.61 1.43 -21.30
CA PRO A 36 13.85 2.87 -21.49
C PRO A 36 14.00 3.66 -20.18
N PHE A 37 13.81 3.01 -19.03
CA PHE A 37 13.86 3.66 -17.71
C PHE A 37 15.27 3.71 -17.09
N PHE A 38 16.27 3.09 -17.72
CA PHE A 38 17.67 3.15 -17.31
C PHE A 38 18.43 4.25 -18.04
N ASP A 39 19.29 4.95 -17.32
CA ASP A 39 20.28 5.84 -17.92
C ASP A 39 21.55 5.09 -18.36
N ALA A 40 22.51 5.83 -18.92
CA ALA A 40 23.77 5.27 -19.41
C ALA A 40 24.63 4.63 -18.30
N ASP A 41 24.43 5.03 -17.04
CA ASP A 41 25.11 4.50 -15.87
C ASP A 41 24.33 3.35 -15.21
N GLY A 42 23.22 2.92 -15.81
CA GLY A 42 22.35 1.87 -15.29
C GLY A 42 21.55 2.30 -14.06
N ARG A 43 21.38 3.61 -13.81
CA ARG A 43 20.56 4.16 -12.73
C ARG A 43 19.15 4.46 -13.23
N VAL A 44 18.21 4.62 -12.30
CA VAL A 44 16.79 4.80 -12.62
C VAL A 44 16.18 6.01 -11.93
N ARG A 45 15.21 6.65 -12.60
CA ARG A 45 14.30 7.64 -12.00
C ARG A 45 12.90 7.08 -11.71
N CYS A 46 12.58 5.93 -12.30
CA CYS A 46 11.29 5.28 -12.19
C CYS A 46 11.39 4.02 -11.33
N MET A 47 10.47 3.85 -10.39
CA MET A 47 10.30 2.62 -9.62
C MET A 47 8.84 2.19 -9.71
N VAL A 48 8.60 0.89 -9.82
CA VAL A 48 7.24 0.33 -9.93
C VAL A 48 7.06 -0.78 -8.91
N MET A 49 5.98 -0.67 -8.14
CA MET A 49 5.46 -1.76 -7.30
C MET A 49 4.18 -2.27 -7.92
N GLU A 50 4.15 -3.54 -8.30
CA GLU A 50 2.98 -4.18 -8.87
C GLU A 50 2.46 -5.28 -7.96
N LEU A 51 1.14 -5.33 -7.77
CA LEU A 51 0.45 -6.43 -7.12
C LEU A 51 -0.39 -7.19 -8.14
N ALA A 52 -0.01 -8.43 -8.40
CA ALA A 52 -0.66 -9.30 -9.36
C ALA A 52 -1.33 -10.51 -8.67
N ARG A 53 -2.41 -11.00 -9.29
CA ARG A 53 -3.05 -12.31 -9.03
C ARG A 53 -3.49 -12.58 -7.56
N PRO A 54 -4.73 -12.22 -7.18
CA PRO A 54 -5.55 -11.17 -7.79
C PRO A 54 -4.95 -9.79 -7.48
N PRO A 55 -5.18 -8.76 -8.30
CA PRO A 55 -4.92 -7.39 -7.89
C PRO A 55 -5.73 -7.05 -6.63
N SER A 56 -5.27 -6.09 -5.84
CA SER A 56 -6.05 -5.59 -4.71
C SER A 56 -5.75 -4.12 -4.48
N TRP A 57 -6.67 -3.26 -4.91
CA TRP A 57 -6.59 -1.85 -4.58
C TRP A 57 -6.64 -1.59 -3.08
N ARG A 58 -7.32 -2.42 -2.28
CA ARG A 58 -7.30 -2.30 -0.81
C ARG A 58 -5.87 -2.36 -0.25
N LEU A 59 -5.04 -3.26 -0.80
CA LEU A 59 -3.65 -3.44 -0.38
C LEU A 59 -2.75 -2.35 -0.97
N LEU A 60 -2.79 -2.10 -2.28
CA LEU A 60 -1.97 -1.05 -2.89
C LEU A 60 -2.37 0.35 -2.44
N GLY A 61 -3.65 0.59 -2.16
CA GLY A 61 -4.16 1.84 -1.62
C GLY A 61 -3.58 2.15 -0.23
N ALA A 62 -3.32 1.13 0.60
CA ALA A 62 -2.61 1.32 1.87
C ALA A 62 -1.18 1.81 1.66
N VAL A 63 -0.47 1.26 0.66
CA VAL A 63 0.86 1.76 0.26
C VAL A 63 0.76 3.19 -0.29
N TRP A 64 -0.19 3.44 -1.20
CA TRP A 64 -0.39 4.73 -1.84
C TRP A 64 -0.64 5.85 -0.83
N GLN A 65 -1.50 5.59 0.17
CA GLN A 65 -1.77 6.52 1.27
C GLN A 65 -0.59 6.64 2.23
N GLY A 66 0.00 5.51 2.63
CA GLY A 66 1.11 5.47 3.59
C GLY A 66 2.36 6.20 3.11
N VAL A 67 2.66 6.12 1.81
CA VAL A 67 3.76 6.88 1.17
C VAL A 67 3.57 8.39 1.32
N GLN A 68 2.33 8.88 1.24
CA GLN A 68 2.04 10.30 1.38
C GLN A 68 1.94 10.74 2.84
N ALA A 69 1.26 9.94 3.67
CA ALA A 69 0.96 10.30 5.05
C ALA A 69 2.13 10.05 6.01
N GLU A 70 2.88 8.95 5.84
CA GLU A 70 3.97 8.58 6.75
C GLU A 70 5.35 8.98 6.22
N LEU A 71 5.58 8.85 4.92
CA LEU A 71 6.87 9.19 4.31
C LEU A 71 6.92 10.62 3.75
N GLU A 72 5.79 11.34 3.77
CA GLU A 72 5.65 12.70 3.23
C GLU A 72 6.11 12.83 1.76
N LEU A 73 5.96 11.75 0.99
CA LEU A 73 6.35 11.71 -0.43
C LEU A 73 5.18 12.04 -1.35
N PRO A 74 5.44 12.53 -2.57
CA PRO A 74 4.40 12.70 -3.58
C PRO A 74 3.63 11.41 -3.87
N ALA A 75 2.35 11.55 -4.24
CA ALA A 75 1.53 10.44 -4.67
C ALA A 75 2.17 9.70 -5.87
N PRO A 76 2.38 8.39 -5.80
CA PRO A 76 2.75 7.62 -6.98
C PRO A 76 1.56 7.56 -7.95
N ALA A 77 1.84 7.46 -9.25
CA ALA A 77 0.78 7.21 -10.23
C ALA A 77 0.24 5.80 -10.06
N ILE A 78 -1.03 5.61 -10.39
CA ILE A 78 -1.66 4.29 -10.36
C ILE A 78 -1.85 3.87 -11.81
N ALA A 79 -1.48 2.63 -12.12
CA ALA A 79 -1.69 2.08 -13.44
C ALA A 79 -2.30 0.68 -13.37
N VAL A 80 -3.11 0.37 -14.37
CA VAL A 80 -3.49 -0.98 -14.70
C VAL A 80 -2.45 -1.55 -15.65
N SER A 81 -1.97 -2.77 -15.36
CA SER A 81 -0.89 -3.40 -16.14
C SER A 81 -1.33 -3.82 -17.55
N GLY A 82 -2.63 -3.90 -17.82
CA GLY A 82 -3.17 -4.50 -19.04
C GLY A 82 -3.25 -6.04 -18.97
N THR A 83 -2.70 -6.65 -17.92
CA THR A 83 -2.58 -8.11 -17.78
C THR A 83 -3.23 -8.59 -16.49
N ASP A 84 -2.47 -8.70 -15.39
CA ASP A 84 -2.90 -9.40 -14.18
C ASP A 84 -2.73 -8.61 -12.87
N GLY A 85 -2.34 -7.34 -12.97
CA GLY A 85 -1.96 -6.54 -11.80
C GLY A 85 -2.27 -5.04 -11.88
N LEU A 86 -2.31 -4.45 -10.68
CA LEU A 86 -2.30 -3.01 -10.46
C LEU A 86 -0.88 -2.57 -10.08
N GLN A 87 -0.51 -1.37 -10.49
CA GLN A 87 0.85 -0.84 -10.35
C GLN A 87 0.83 0.53 -9.67
N LEU A 88 1.83 0.76 -8.82
CA LEU A 88 2.19 2.07 -8.29
C LEU A 88 3.52 2.51 -8.92
N TRP A 89 3.50 3.67 -9.56
CA TRP A 89 4.63 4.25 -10.28
C TRP A 89 5.20 5.44 -9.52
N PHE A 90 6.40 5.26 -8.99
CA PHE A 90 7.14 6.27 -8.26
C PHE A 90 8.11 6.98 -9.19
N SER A 91 8.17 8.30 -9.06
CA SER A 91 9.05 9.16 -9.85
C SER A 91 10.08 9.84 -8.93
N LEU A 92 11.32 9.93 -9.41
CA LEU A 92 12.43 10.62 -8.74
C LEU A 92 12.94 11.78 -9.58
N THR A 93 13.35 12.87 -8.95
CA THR A 93 14.01 13.99 -9.65
C THR A 93 15.39 13.58 -10.16
N GLU A 94 16.15 12.87 -9.32
CA GLU A 94 17.51 12.44 -9.60
C GLU A 94 17.59 10.92 -9.73
N PRO A 95 18.42 10.39 -10.64
CA PRO A 95 18.58 8.96 -10.79
C PRO A 95 19.32 8.34 -9.59
N VAL A 96 18.83 7.18 -9.15
CA VAL A 96 19.41 6.40 -8.03
C VAL A 96 19.90 5.04 -8.52
N ALA A 97 20.82 4.41 -7.76
CA ALA A 97 21.27 3.07 -8.10
C ALA A 97 20.11 2.06 -8.00
N VAL A 98 20.13 1.01 -8.83
CA VAL A 98 19.13 -0.06 -8.81
C VAL A 98 19.00 -0.70 -7.42
N ALA A 99 20.11 -0.86 -6.71
CA ALA A 99 20.12 -1.40 -5.36
C ALA A 99 19.36 -0.50 -4.37
N GLU A 100 19.52 0.83 -4.44
CA GLU A 100 18.80 1.80 -3.61
C GLU A 100 17.29 1.78 -3.93
N ALA A 101 16.94 1.81 -5.22
CA ALA A 101 15.56 1.73 -5.67
C ALA A 101 14.86 0.44 -5.19
N HIS A 102 15.54 -0.71 -5.34
CA HIS A 102 15.00 -1.99 -4.92
C HIS A 102 14.87 -2.08 -3.39
N ALA A 103 15.85 -1.57 -2.63
CA ALA A 103 15.79 -1.50 -1.18
C ALA A 103 14.61 -0.65 -0.69
N PHE A 104 14.34 0.48 -1.34
CA PHE A 104 13.19 1.33 -1.04
C PHE A 104 11.86 0.59 -1.24
N LEU A 105 11.67 -0.06 -2.40
CA LEU A 105 10.45 -0.83 -2.70
C LEU A 105 10.25 -2.01 -1.74
N GLU A 106 11.33 -2.68 -1.37
CA GLU A 106 11.29 -3.78 -0.41
C GLU A 106 10.97 -3.27 1.01
N GLY A 107 11.46 -2.08 1.38
CA GLY A 107 11.06 -1.38 2.60
C GLY A 107 9.55 -1.09 2.63
N LEU A 108 9.01 -0.52 1.54
CA LEU A 108 7.56 -0.29 1.41
C LEU A 108 6.77 -1.59 1.56
N ARG A 109 7.21 -2.67 0.92
CA ARG A 109 6.57 -3.99 1.06
C ARG A 109 6.55 -4.44 2.52
N ARG A 110 7.68 -4.39 3.23
CA ARG A 110 7.77 -4.82 4.63
C ARG A 110 6.89 -3.99 5.55
N ARG A 111 6.83 -2.67 5.31
CA ARG A 111 6.11 -1.72 6.15
C ARG A 111 4.59 -1.78 5.96
N PHE A 112 4.14 -1.82 4.71
CA PHE A 112 2.71 -1.66 4.36
C PHE A 112 2.04 -2.95 3.90
N LEU A 113 2.81 -3.94 3.44
CA LEU A 113 2.31 -5.22 2.93
C LEU A 113 2.96 -6.43 3.63
N PRO A 114 3.04 -6.48 4.98
CA PRO A 114 3.73 -7.56 5.69
C PRO A 114 3.12 -8.94 5.41
N GLU A 115 1.80 -9.01 5.25
CA GLU A 115 1.04 -10.24 5.01
C GLU A 115 1.01 -10.69 3.55
N VAL A 116 1.54 -9.89 2.61
CA VAL A 116 1.49 -10.21 1.18
C VAL A 116 2.70 -11.04 0.78
N THR A 117 2.44 -12.22 0.24
CA THR A 117 3.48 -13.11 -0.29
C THR A 117 4.29 -12.41 -1.38
N ARG A 118 5.63 -12.46 -1.27
CA ARG A 118 6.55 -11.84 -2.25
C ARG A 118 6.28 -12.27 -3.70
N SER A 119 5.82 -13.49 -3.93
CA SER A 119 5.50 -14.01 -5.28
C SER A 119 4.35 -13.28 -5.99
N ARG A 120 3.50 -12.56 -5.24
CA ARG A 120 2.41 -11.73 -5.79
C ARG A 120 2.87 -10.32 -6.14
N LEU A 121 4.02 -9.90 -5.61
CA LEU A 121 4.56 -8.57 -5.81
C LEU A 121 5.69 -8.59 -6.83
N ARG A 122 5.63 -7.68 -7.80
CA ARG A 122 6.76 -7.40 -8.70
C ARG A 122 7.32 -6.04 -8.30
N LEU A 123 8.59 -6.02 -7.88
CA LEU A 123 9.31 -4.80 -7.52
C LEU A 123 10.33 -4.50 -8.62
N LEU A 124 10.19 -3.35 -9.27
CA LEU A 124 10.94 -2.96 -10.48
C LEU A 124 11.59 -1.58 -10.26
N PRO A 125 12.88 -1.38 -10.60
CA PRO A 125 13.77 -2.32 -11.27
C PRO A 125 14.12 -3.56 -10.43
N THR A 126 14.43 -4.66 -11.10
CA THR A 126 14.95 -5.85 -10.41
C THR A 126 16.42 -5.64 -10.03
N ALA A 127 16.78 -6.05 -8.82
CA ALA A 127 18.18 -6.15 -8.40
C ALA A 127 18.81 -7.51 -8.73
N ASP A 128 18.06 -8.40 -9.41
CA ASP A 128 18.52 -9.73 -9.77
C ASP A 128 19.64 -9.69 -10.83
N ALA A 129 20.79 -10.24 -10.47
CA ALA A 129 21.96 -10.37 -11.35
C ALA A 129 21.71 -11.29 -12.54
N ALA A 130 20.72 -12.21 -12.47
CA ALA A 130 20.34 -13.06 -13.60
C ALA A 130 19.52 -12.31 -14.66
N HIS A 131 18.90 -11.18 -14.30
CA HIS A 131 18.08 -10.37 -15.20
C HIS A 131 18.45 -8.87 -15.10
N PRO A 132 19.72 -8.51 -15.37
CA PRO A 132 20.16 -7.12 -15.25
C PRO A 132 19.38 -6.25 -16.23
N GLY A 133 18.94 -5.07 -15.78
CA GLY A 133 18.23 -4.12 -16.63
C GLY A 133 16.75 -4.43 -16.87
N ARG A 134 16.14 -5.39 -16.15
CA ARG A 134 14.68 -5.62 -16.23
C ARG A 134 13.90 -4.57 -15.44
N HIS A 135 12.94 -3.94 -16.11
CA HIS A 135 11.97 -2.98 -15.56
C HIS A 135 10.55 -3.29 -16.07
N ALA A 136 9.58 -2.48 -15.67
CA ALA A 136 8.21 -2.51 -16.16
C ALA A 136 8.14 -2.15 -17.65
N ALA A 137 7.11 -2.66 -18.32
CA ALA A 137 6.76 -2.20 -19.66
C ALA A 137 6.26 -0.75 -19.61
N PRO A 138 6.46 0.07 -20.66
CA PRO A 138 5.89 1.41 -20.74
C PRO A 138 4.36 1.38 -20.64
N VAL A 139 3.80 2.40 -19.98
CA VAL A 139 2.36 2.64 -19.84
C VAL A 139 2.06 4.06 -20.33
N PRO A 140 0.96 4.29 -21.08
CA PRO A 140 0.00 3.30 -21.61
C PRO A 140 0.53 2.55 -22.85
N ALA A 141 0.12 1.30 -23.02
CA ALA A 141 0.46 0.45 -24.16
C ALA A 141 -0.56 -0.68 -24.38
N LEU A 142 -0.74 -1.07 -25.65
CA LEU A 142 -1.49 -2.28 -26.01
C LEU A 142 -0.68 -3.52 -25.61
N GLN A 143 -1.33 -4.48 -24.95
CA GLN A 143 -0.69 -5.73 -24.55
C GLN A 143 -0.54 -6.69 -25.74
N ALA A 144 0.40 -7.63 -25.64
CA ALA A 144 0.73 -8.56 -26.71
C ALA A 144 -0.46 -9.44 -27.16
N ASP A 145 -1.42 -9.68 -26.26
CA ASP A 145 -2.64 -10.44 -26.53
C ASP A 145 -3.68 -9.64 -27.35
N GLY A 146 -3.40 -8.37 -27.65
CA GLY A 146 -4.11 -7.57 -28.67
C GLY A 146 -5.40 -6.89 -28.22
N ASP A 147 -6.03 -7.32 -27.14
CA ASP A 147 -7.34 -6.81 -26.71
C ASP A 147 -7.27 -5.85 -25.51
N ASN A 148 -6.20 -5.91 -24.73
CA ASN A 148 -6.10 -5.20 -23.46
C ASN A 148 -5.09 -4.06 -23.51
N TRP A 149 -5.44 -2.92 -22.92
CA TRP A 149 -4.56 -1.77 -22.76
C TRP A 149 -4.12 -1.58 -21.32
N SER A 150 -2.83 -1.28 -21.12
CA SER A 150 -2.34 -0.68 -19.88
C SER A 150 -2.62 0.82 -19.90
N ALA A 151 -2.93 1.38 -18.73
CA ALA A 151 -3.26 2.80 -18.61
C ALA A 151 -3.02 3.32 -17.19
N PHE A 152 -2.72 4.61 -17.07
CA PHE A 152 -2.81 5.30 -15.80
C PHE A 152 -4.27 5.58 -15.44
N VAL A 153 -4.60 5.44 -14.17
CA VAL A 153 -5.95 5.62 -13.64
C VAL A 153 -5.91 6.52 -12.40
N ALA A 154 -7.01 7.23 -12.15
CA ALA A 154 -7.18 7.99 -10.92
C ALA A 154 -7.45 7.05 -9.73
N SER A 155 -7.17 7.53 -8.52
CA SER A 155 -7.26 6.72 -7.29
C SER A 155 -8.69 6.31 -6.92
N ASP A 156 -9.68 7.09 -7.32
CA ASP A 156 -11.11 6.82 -7.18
C ASP A 156 -11.60 5.72 -8.15
N LEU A 157 -10.94 5.58 -9.31
CA LEU A 157 -11.25 4.55 -10.31
C LEU A 157 -10.46 3.26 -10.12
N ALA A 158 -9.34 3.28 -9.41
CA ALA A 158 -8.50 2.11 -9.16
C ALA A 158 -9.26 0.88 -8.57
N PRO A 159 -10.26 1.03 -7.66
CA PRO A 159 -11.04 -0.12 -7.19
C PRO A 159 -11.81 -0.86 -8.29
N VAL A 160 -12.21 -0.17 -9.38
CA VAL A 160 -12.99 -0.75 -10.48
C VAL A 160 -12.18 -1.79 -11.26
N PHE A 161 -10.86 -1.65 -11.26
CA PHE A 161 -9.92 -2.50 -11.98
C PHE A 161 -9.35 -3.65 -11.13
N ALA A 162 -10.03 -4.00 -10.02
CA ALA A 162 -9.59 -5.10 -9.15
C ALA A 162 -9.71 -6.47 -9.82
N ASP A 163 -10.75 -6.68 -10.64
CA ASP A 163 -11.00 -7.96 -11.32
C ASP A 163 -10.49 -7.96 -12.77
N THR A 164 -10.59 -6.81 -13.46
CA THR A 164 -10.16 -6.63 -14.86
C THR A 164 -9.12 -5.50 -14.94
N PRO A 165 -7.84 -5.75 -14.60
CA PRO A 165 -6.78 -4.73 -14.58
C PRO A 165 -6.29 -4.31 -16.00
N TRP A 166 -7.22 -3.88 -16.85
CA TRP A 166 -6.96 -3.38 -18.21
C TRP A 166 -8.10 -2.47 -18.70
N LEU A 167 -7.88 -1.81 -19.84
CA LEU A 167 -8.93 -1.16 -20.64
C LEU A 167 -9.13 -1.92 -21.95
N ASP A 168 -10.39 -2.04 -22.39
CA ASP A 168 -10.73 -2.65 -23.68
C ASP A 168 -10.57 -1.67 -24.87
N ILE A 169 -10.40 -0.38 -24.57
CA ILE A 169 -10.23 0.69 -25.56
C ILE A 169 -8.93 1.45 -25.32
N PRO A 170 -8.32 2.05 -26.36
CA PRO A 170 -7.14 2.87 -26.20
C PRO A 170 -7.42 4.05 -25.25
N PRO A 171 -6.56 4.28 -24.24
CA PRO A 171 -6.74 5.39 -23.33
C PRO A 171 -6.53 6.73 -24.04
N SER A 172 -7.34 7.73 -23.70
CA SER A 172 -7.21 9.10 -24.23
C SER A 172 -5.87 9.72 -23.84
N GLU A 173 -5.09 10.19 -24.83
CA GLU A 173 -3.78 10.83 -24.57
C GLU A 173 -3.90 12.04 -23.64
N ASP A 174 -4.87 12.92 -23.86
CA ASP A 174 -5.10 14.10 -23.02
C ASP A 174 -5.53 13.74 -21.60
N GLY A 175 -6.39 12.72 -21.45
CA GLY A 175 -6.80 12.21 -20.14
C GLY A 175 -5.60 11.65 -19.36
N GLN A 176 -4.77 10.83 -20.00
CA GLN A 176 -3.55 10.28 -19.41
C GLN A 176 -2.55 11.39 -19.04
N ALA A 177 -2.34 12.37 -19.92
CA ALA A 177 -1.46 13.51 -19.65
C ALA A 177 -1.96 14.34 -18.46
N THR A 178 -3.27 14.55 -18.34
CA THR A 178 -3.88 15.30 -17.24
C THR A 178 -3.65 14.60 -15.90
N LEU A 179 -3.82 13.28 -15.84
CA LEU A 179 -3.52 12.48 -14.65
C LEU A 179 -2.06 12.63 -14.22
N LEU A 180 -1.13 12.50 -15.16
CA LEU A 180 0.30 12.58 -14.87
C LEU A 180 0.76 14.00 -14.50
N ARG A 181 0.17 15.03 -15.09
CA ARG A 181 0.50 16.43 -14.81
C ARG A 181 0.26 16.82 -13.35
N ALA A 182 -0.75 16.25 -12.71
CA ALA A 182 -1.05 16.46 -11.29
C ALA A 182 0.04 15.89 -10.35
N LEU A 183 0.92 15.01 -10.86
CA LEU A 183 1.93 14.34 -10.07
C LEU A 183 3.26 15.09 -10.05
N ALA A 184 3.96 14.96 -8.93
CA ALA A 184 5.29 15.54 -8.72
C ALA A 184 6.35 14.43 -8.57
N PRO A 185 7.55 14.61 -9.15
CA PRO A 185 8.67 13.74 -8.86
C PRO A 185 9.15 13.93 -7.41
N THR A 186 9.57 12.84 -6.78
CA THR A 186 10.15 12.82 -5.44
C THR A 186 11.57 13.38 -5.47
N LYS A 187 11.86 14.34 -4.59
CA LYS A 187 13.21 14.92 -4.46
C LYS A 187 14.17 13.93 -3.80
N ARG A 188 15.46 14.02 -4.13
CA ARG A 188 16.51 13.13 -3.57
C ARG A 188 16.53 13.10 -2.04
N ALA A 189 16.50 14.27 -1.40
CA ALA A 189 16.49 14.36 0.07
C ALA A 189 15.27 13.67 0.72
N ALA A 190 14.09 13.78 0.10
CA ALA A 190 12.88 13.13 0.61
C ALA A 190 12.94 11.61 0.41
N PHE A 191 13.49 11.15 -0.73
CA PHE A 191 13.75 9.73 -0.97
C PHE A 191 14.72 9.15 0.05
N ASP A 192 15.85 9.82 0.32
CA ASP A 192 16.85 9.35 1.28
C ASP A 192 16.25 9.28 2.72
N ALA A 193 15.44 10.28 3.10
CA ALA A 193 14.72 10.27 4.39
C ALA A 193 13.71 9.12 4.48
N GLY A 194 12.93 8.89 3.41
CA GLY A 194 12.01 7.76 3.34
C GLY A 194 12.73 6.41 3.41
N LEU A 195 13.88 6.28 2.74
CA LEU A 195 14.70 5.07 2.78
C LEU A 195 15.22 4.78 4.20
N GLN A 196 15.66 5.81 4.94
CA GLN A 196 16.08 5.68 6.34
C GLN A 196 14.92 5.25 7.25
N LEU A 197 13.74 5.86 7.07
CA LEU A 197 12.55 5.52 7.84
C LEU A 197 12.10 4.07 7.59
N LEU A 198 12.18 3.60 6.33
CA LEU A 198 11.85 2.22 5.95
C LEU A 198 12.92 1.20 6.39
N ALA A 199 14.16 1.62 6.61
CA ALA A 199 15.24 0.77 7.11
C ALA A 199 15.21 0.61 8.64
N ALA A 200 14.58 1.53 9.37
CA ALA A 200 14.47 1.45 10.82
C ALA A 200 13.61 0.23 11.22
N PRO A 201 14.07 -0.60 12.18
CA PRO A 201 13.22 -1.64 12.75
C PRO A 201 12.00 -0.99 13.42
N PRO A 202 10.81 -1.61 13.35
CA PRO A 202 9.66 -1.12 14.11
C PRO A 202 10.08 -1.02 15.58
N LEU A 203 9.95 0.16 16.16
CA LEU A 203 10.21 0.35 17.58
C LEU A 203 9.38 -0.68 18.35
N PRO A 204 9.97 -1.47 19.26
CA PRO A 204 9.18 -2.37 20.09
C PRO A 204 8.13 -1.53 20.79
N MET A 205 6.85 -1.90 20.63
CA MET A 205 5.78 -1.29 21.41
C MET A 205 6.21 -1.38 22.88
N PRO A 206 6.10 -0.29 23.67
CA PRO A 206 6.47 -0.35 25.08
C PRO A 206 5.70 -1.51 25.70
N ALA A 207 6.43 -2.51 26.19
CA ALA A 207 5.85 -3.58 26.96
C ALA A 207 5.01 -2.95 28.08
N PRO A 208 3.82 -3.50 28.40
CA PRO A 208 3.00 -2.97 29.49
C PRO A 208 3.89 -2.85 30.72
N MET A 209 4.01 -1.60 31.19
CA MET A 209 4.84 -1.25 32.34
C MET A 209 4.42 -2.18 33.49
N PRO A 210 5.35 -2.91 34.13
CA PRO A 210 4.99 -3.71 35.29
C PRO A 210 4.32 -2.80 36.32
N PRO A 211 3.22 -3.24 36.97
CA PRO A 211 2.54 -2.43 37.95
C PRO A 211 3.56 -2.01 39.04
N PRO A 212 3.46 -0.77 39.57
CA PRO A 212 4.36 -0.33 40.62
C PRO A 212 4.29 -1.28 41.81
N PRO A 213 5.40 -1.52 42.54
CA PRO A 213 5.41 -2.40 43.68
C PRO A 213 4.41 -1.89 44.72
N ALA A 214 3.46 -2.76 45.08
CA ALA A 214 2.47 -2.49 46.10
C ALA A 214 3.17 -2.20 47.44
N ALA A 215 2.91 -1.01 47.99
CA ALA A 215 3.27 -0.67 49.36
C ALA A 215 2.55 -1.62 50.34
N LEU A 216 3.26 -2.01 51.40
CA LEU A 216 2.83 -2.96 52.43
C LEU A 216 1.54 -2.51 53.17
N PRO A 217 0.71 -3.45 53.66
CA PRO A 217 -0.64 -3.16 54.16
C PRO A 217 -0.68 -2.80 55.65
N THR A 218 -1.62 -1.92 56.03
CA THR A 218 -2.10 -1.72 57.41
C THR A 218 -3.52 -2.32 57.55
N PRO A 219 -3.89 -2.91 58.70
CA PRO A 219 -4.99 -3.86 58.80
C PRO A 219 -6.39 -3.23 58.87
N ALA A 220 -7.37 -3.98 58.38
CA ALA A 220 -8.80 -3.70 58.27
C ALA A 220 -9.53 -3.66 59.64
N PRO A 221 -10.83 -3.32 59.65
CA PRO A 221 -11.77 -4.44 59.78
C PRO A 221 -13.06 -4.36 58.94
N HIS A 222 -13.44 -5.57 58.51
CA HIS A 222 -14.77 -6.16 58.33
C HIS A 222 -15.66 -5.89 57.09
N ALA A 223 -15.73 -6.98 56.28
CA ALA A 223 -16.89 -7.63 55.66
C ALA A 223 -17.56 -6.89 54.48
N LEU A 224 -17.75 -7.49 53.30
CA LEU A 224 -18.23 -8.85 53.02
C LEU A 224 -17.66 -9.41 51.70
N GLN A 225 -17.39 -10.71 51.71
CA GLN A 225 -17.47 -11.68 50.60
C GLN A 225 -16.72 -11.39 49.28
N GLN A 226 -15.58 -12.07 49.12
CA GLN A 226 -15.24 -12.73 47.85
C GLN A 226 -15.96 -14.09 47.78
N PRO A 227 -16.13 -14.64 46.58
CA PRO A 227 -15.25 -15.75 46.24
C PRO A 227 -14.53 -15.57 44.90
N ALA A 228 -13.30 -16.07 44.89
CA ALA A 228 -12.42 -16.24 43.75
C ALA A 228 -12.93 -17.31 42.75
N ALA A 229 -12.65 -17.11 41.45
CA ALA A 229 -12.19 -18.14 40.51
C ALA A 229 -12.09 -17.59 39.07
N GLY A 230 -10.98 -17.91 38.38
CA GLY A 230 -10.98 -18.10 36.93
C GLY A 230 -10.33 -17.01 36.07
N ALA A 231 -9.15 -17.30 35.52
CA ALA A 231 -8.76 -16.80 34.20
C ALA A 231 -9.82 -17.22 33.16
N PRO A 232 -10.00 -16.45 32.06
CA PRO A 232 -11.30 -15.98 31.62
C PRO A 232 -12.07 -17.08 30.90
N ALA A 233 -13.25 -17.42 31.41
CA ALA A 233 -14.29 -17.95 30.54
C ALA A 233 -14.58 -16.87 29.50
N ALA A 234 -14.56 -17.23 28.21
CA ALA A 234 -14.82 -16.37 27.08
C ALA A 234 -15.93 -15.35 27.43
N GLN A 235 -15.54 -14.10 27.69
CA GLN A 235 -16.48 -13.04 28.01
C GLN A 235 -17.39 -12.90 26.81
N ASP A 236 -18.70 -13.05 27.04
CA ASP A 236 -19.71 -12.92 26.00
C ASP A 236 -19.45 -11.58 25.28
N PRO A 237 -19.12 -11.58 23.97
CA PRO A 237 -18.76 -10.37 23.25
C PRO A 237 -19.86 -9.30 23.34
N ARG A 238 -21.11 -9.72 23.51
CA ARG A 238 -22.23 -8.82 23.77
C ARG A 238 -22.10 -8.09 25.09
N GLN A 239 -21.72 -8.79 26.16
CA GLN A 239 -21.60 -8.22 27.50
C GLN A 239 -20.44 -7.22 27.58
N PHE A 240 -19.33 -7.53 26.90
CA PHE A 240 -18.21 -6.61 26.72
C PHE A 240 -18.65 -5.33 26.01
N LEU A 241 -19.35 -5.44 24.87
CA LEU A 241 -19.84 -4.27 24.11
C LEU A 241 -20.83 -3.43 24.91
N LEU A 242 -21.70 -4.06 25.71
CA LEU A 242 -22.60 -3.35 26.62
C LEU A 242 -21.85 -2.61 27.72
N GLN A 243 -20.77 -3.18 28.24
CA GLN A 243 -19.93 -2.51 29.24
C GLN A 243 -19.19 -1.31 28.63
N VAL A 244 -18.60 -1.47 27.44
CA VAL A 244 -17.93 -0.39 26.70
C VAL A 244 -18.92 0.74 26.35
N MET A 245 -20.14 0.42 25.91
CA MET A 245 -21.17 1.40 25.58
C MET A 245 -21.60 2.24 26.80
N ASN A 246 -21.66 1.64 27.99
CA ASN A 246 -22.14 2.29 29.22
C ASN A 246 -21.04 2.98 30.04
N ASP A 247 -19.77 2.80 29.71
CA ASP A 247 -18.66 3.41 30.43
C ASP A 247 -18.44 4.88 30.01
N ALA A 248 -18.56 5.80 30.98
CA ALA A 248 -18.38 7.24 30.76
C ALA A 248 -16.92 7.68 30.53
N THR A 249 -15.96 6.82 30.88
CA THR A 249 -14.52 7.07 30.70
C THR A 249 -14.03 6.71 29.30
N VAL A 250 -14.82 5.95 28.54
CA VAL A 250 -14.51 5.57 27.16
C VAL A 250 -14.86 6.74 26.21
N PRO A 251 -13.98 7.08 25.24
CA PRO A 251 -14.27 8.09 24.23
C PRO A 251 -15.58 7.83 23.49
N LEU A 252 -16.41 8.88 23.35
CA LEU A 252 -17.74 8.79 22.74
C LEU A 252 -17.77 8.06 21.38
N PRO A 253 -16.79 8.21 20.46
CA PRO A 253 -16.78 7.48 19.19
C PRO A 253 -16.74 5.95 19.37
N LEU A 254 -15.97 5.45 20.34
CA LEU A 254 -15.86 4.01 20.62
C LEU A 254 -17.13 3.46 21.26
N ARG A 255 -17.83 4.28 22.06
CA ARG A 255 -19.14 3.93 22.63
C ARG A 255 -20.22 3.83 21.54
N ILE A 256 -20.16 4.71 20.55
CA ILE A 256 -21.06 4.69 19.38
C ILE A 256 -20.80 3.44 18.53
N ASP A 257 -19.54 3.08 18.30
CA ASP A 257 -19.22 1.87 17.51
C ASP A 257 -19.59 0.58 18.25
N ALA A 258 -19.46 0.55 19.58
CA ALA A 258 -19.98 -0.55 20.40
C ALA A 258 -21.52 -0.67 20.31
N ALA A 259 -22.24 0.46 20.34
CA ALA A 259 -23.69 0.48 20.17
C ALA A 259 -24.13 -0.05 18.79
N LYS A 260 -23.42 0.34 17.72
CA LYS A 260 -23.68 -0.17 16.36
C LYS A 260 -23.46 -1.69 16.27
N ALA A 261 -22.40 -2.20 16.91
CA ALA A 261 -22.09 -3.63 16.92
C ALA A 261 -23.14 -4.48 17.68
N LEU A 262 -23.95 -3.86 18.55
CA LEU A 262 -25.04 -4.52 19.27
C LEU A 262 -26.36 -4.59 18.48
N LEU A 263 -26.54 -3.80 17.42
CA LEU A 263 -27.76 -3.78 16.59
C LEU A 263 -28.19 -5.14 16.00
N PRO A 264 -27.30 -6.02 15.54
CA PRO A 264 -27.69 -7.34 15.02
C PRO A 264 -28.16 -8.33 16.10
N TRP A 265 -28.10 -7.98 17.39
CA TRP A 265 -28.50 -8.86 18.49
C TRP A 265 -29.83 -8.41 19.12
N PRO A 266 -30.99 -8.95 18.68
CA PRO A 266 -32.28 -8.59 19.27
C PRO A 266 -32.29 -8.90 20.77
N GLN A 267 -32.79 -7.95 21.58
CA GLN A 267 -33.01 -8.15 23.01
C GLN A 267 -33.91 -9.37 23.20
N ARG A 268 -33.36 -10.46 23.73
CA ARG A 268 -34.19 -11.49 24.39
C ARG A 268 -34.67 -10.89 25.71
N GLU A 269 -35.78 -10.15 25.66
CA GLU A 269 -36.58 -9.90 26.85
C GLU A 269 -37.18 -11.23 27.28
N GLY A 270 -36.64 -11.80 28.36
CA GLY A 270 -37.25 -12.92 29.03
C GLY A 270 -38.43 -12.44 29.87
N GLY A 271 -39.63 -12.93 29.56
CA GLY A 271 -40.63 -13.25 30.57
C GLY A 271 -41.98 -12.52 30.45
N THR A 272 -42.99 -13.24 29.96
CA THR A 272 -44.36 -13.14 30.49
C THR A 272 -44.90 -14.57 30.70
N PRO A 273 -45.37 -14.94 31.91
CA PRO A 273 -45.87 -16.29 32.23
C PRO A 273 -47.25 -16.59 31.59
N PRO A 274 -47.69 -17.87 31.55
CA PRO A 274 -48.95 -18.27 30.92
C PRO A 274 -50.20 -17.78 31.69
N PRO A 275 -51.38 -17.72 31.04
CA PRO A 275 -52.60 -17.23 31.67
C PRO A 275 -53.13 -18.21 32.72
N ALA A 276 -53.59 -17.66 33.86
CA ALA A 276 -54.52 -18.33 34.76
C ALA A 276 -55.92 -17.76 34.49
N GLY A 277 -56.86 -18.63 34.11
CA GLY A 277 -58.26 -18.31 33.83
C GLY A 277 -58.85 -19.19 32.74
#